data_AF-A0A2E7KY52-F1
#
_entry.id   AF-A0A2E7KY52-F1
#
_cell.length_a   1.000
_cell.length_b   1.000
_cell.length_c   1.000
_cell.angle_alpha   90.00
_cell.angle_beta   90.00
_cell.angle_gamma   90.00
#
_symmetry.space_group_name_H-M   'P 1'
#
loop_
_entity.id
_entity.type
_entity.pdbx_description
1 polymer ?
#
loop_
_entity_poly.entity_id
_entity_poly.type
_entity_poly.pdbx_seq_one_letter_code
_entity_poly.pdbx_strand_id
1 'polypeptide(L)'
;TYEAVSCDNSPELEWCPPGHGDIYAALLGTGMLDTLVDSGVKYAFISNSDNLGATLDFKLLNELLNSDSSFMMEVTRRTDVDKKGGHLARDSRNGNFLLREVAQCPEEDFNEFQNVNKHRYFNTNNIWIRLDRLRSLMKSSDNNLNLPLIINRKNLNPSDSQSSKVIQIEVAMGAAIQCFEDSTVIEVPRSRFSPVKSCEDLLALRSDAYQVSDDFEIQLCESRGGIPPEVGLSDEIYKNYITFEEMTPYGPPSLKKCKSIQVEGPVKFGKEISFQGTITITNDSKLVKEISSGKYIENNIVL
;
A
#
# COMPACT_ATOMS: atom_id res chain seq x y z
N THR A 1 -5.51 19.48 24.37
CA THR A 1 -5.79 18.44 25.37
C THR A 1 -5.73 17.10 24.66
N TYR A 2 -5.57 15.97 25.38
CA TYR A 2 -5.64 14.61 24.79
C TYR A 2 -7.05 14.03 24.96
N GLU A 3 -8.05 14.90 24.91
CA GLU A 3 -9.46 14.54 25.07
C GLU A 3 -10.01 14.01 23.74
N ALA A 4 -11.02 13.16 23.82
CA ALA A 4 -11.77 12.74 22.65
C ALA A 4 -12.40 13.98 21.99
N VAL A 5 -12.33 14.03 20.66
CA VAL A 5 -12.98 15.07 19.87
C VAL A 5 -14.49 14.84 19.85
N SER A 6 -15.26 15.92 19.76
CA SER A 6 -16.71 15.88 19.58
C SER A 6 -17.11 16.72 18.37
N CYS A 7 -17.98 16.17 17.53
CA CYS A 7 -18.45 16.70 16.27
C CYS A 7 -19.94 16.38 16.09
N ASP A 8 -20.81 17.13 16.78
CA ASP A 8 -22.26 16.86 16.82
C ASP A 8 -22.92 16.74 15.43
N ASN A 9 -22.44 17.50 14.44
CA ASN A 9 -23.00 17.51 13.09
C ASN A 9 -22.56 16.32 12.23
N SER A 10 -21.47 15.64 12.60
CA SER A 10 -20.89 14.50 11.88
C SER A 10 -20.16 13.56 12.86
N PRO A 11 -20.89 12.87 13.76
CA PRO A 11 -20.28 12.05 14.82
C PRO A 11 -19.38 10.92 14.30
N GLU A 12 -19.60 10.48 13.06
CA GLU A 12 -18.74 9.50 12.39
C GLU A 12 -17.29 9.98 12.20
N LEU A 13 -17.06 11.29 12.15
CA LEU A 13 -15.71 11.87 12.07
C LEU A 13 -14.94 11.78 13.39
N GLU A 14 -15.62 11.51 14.50
CA GLU A 14 -14.99 11.35 15.82
C GLU A 14 -14.18 10.05 15.92
N TRP A 15 -14.41 9.11 15.01
CA TRP A 15 -13.82 7.77 15.04
C TRP A 15 -12.83 7.56 13.92
N CYS A 16 -11.80 6.76 14.18
CA CYS A 16 -10.86 6.28 13.19
C CYS A 16 -10.44 4.85 13.50
N PRO A 17 -10.12 4.03 12.48
CA PRO A 17 -9.53 2.72 12.71
C PRO A 17 -8.13 2.89 13.35
N PRO A 18 -7.75 2.07 14.34
CA PRO A 18 -6.47 2.19 15.05
C PRO A 18 -5.28 1.59 14.26
N GLY A 19 -5.32 1.67 12.93
CA GLY A 19 -4.33 1.09 12.03
C GLY A 19 -4.48 -0.44 11.87
N HIS A 20 -3.78 -0.98 10.88
CA HIS A 20 -3.92 -2.40 10.51
C HIS A 20 -3.29 -3.37 11.54
N GLY A 21 -2.48 -2.90 12.48
CA GLY A 21 -1.99 -3.71 13.60
C GLY A 21 -3.08 -4.16 14.57
N ASP A 22 -4.27 -3.55 14.49
CA ASP A 22 -5.45 -3.97 15.24
C ASP A 22 -5.90 -5.41 14.94
N ILE A 23 -5.47 -5.97 13.81
CA ILE A 23 -5.80 -7.35 13.41
C ILE A 23 -5.55 -8.36 14.54
N TYR A 24 -4.48 -8.20 15.33
CA TYR A 24 -4.16 -9.13 16.41
C TYR A 24 -5.14 -9.02 17.59
N ALA A 25 -5.47 -7.79 17.98
CA ALA A 25 -6.45 -7.52 19.03
C ALA A 25 -7.84 -7.97 18.59
N ALA A 26 -8.23 -7.68 17.35
CA ALA A 26 -9.49 -8.11 16.76
C ALA A 26 -9.61 -9.65 16.67
N LEU A 27 -8.57 -10.35 16.20
CA LEU A 27 -8.55 -11.82 16.14
C LEU A 27 -8.76 -12.45 17.52
N LEU A 28 -8.12 -11.90 18.57
CA LEU A 28 -8.30 -12.39 19.92
C LEU A 28 -9.68 -12.00 20.49
N GLY A 29 -10.04 -10.72 20.44
CA GLY A 29 -11.24 -10.18 21.06
C GLY A 29 -12.55 -10.73 20.48
N THR A 30 -12.54 -11.13 19.21
CA THR A 30 -13.68 -11.81 18.56
C THR A 30 -13.73 -13.31 18.83
N GLY A 31 -12.69 -13.91 19.43
CA GLY A 31 -12.55 -15.37 19.56
C GLY A 31 -12.17 -16.09 18.26
N MET A 32 -11.91 -15.35 17.17
CA MET A 32 -11.55 -15.92 15.87
C MET A 32 -10.21 -16.64 15.92
N LEU A 33 -9.23 -16.13 16.69
CA LEU A 33 -7.93 -16.78 16.86
C LEU A 33 -8.06 -18.18 17.46
N ASP A 34 -8.83 -18.31 18.54
CA ASP A 34 -9.09 -19.62 19.16
C ASP A 34 -9.86 -20.53 18.18
N THR A 35 -10.89 -20.01 17.52
CA THR A 35 -11.68 -20.76 16.52
C THR A 35 -10.81 -21.34 15.40
N LEU A 36 -9.93 -20.51 14.82
CA LEU A 36 -9.02 -20.94 13.74
C LEU A 36 -8.06 -22.02 14.23
N VAL A 37 -7.40 -21.79 15.37
CA VAL A 37 -6.41 -22.75 15.89
C VAL A 37 -7.07 -24.07 16.29
N ASP A 38 -8.23 -24.02 16.96
CA ASP A 38 -8.94 -25.23 17.42
C ASP A 38 -9.56 -26.02 16.26
N SER A 39 -9.86 -25.37 15.14
CA SER A 39 -10.24 -26.05 13.88
C SER A 39 -9.05 -26.65 13.12
N GLY A 40 -7.81 -26.44 13.59
CA GLY A 40 -6.59 -27.00 13.01
C GLY A 40 -5.86 -26.08 12.03
N VAL A 41 -6.27 -24.82 11.87
CA VAL A 41 -5.54 -23.83 11.07
C VAL A 41 -4.27 -23.42 11.81
N LYS A 42 -3.11 -23.61 11.16
CA LYS A 42 -1.80 -23.35 11.77
C LYS A 42 -1.14 -22.06 11.31
N TYR A 43 -1.38 -21.66 10.06
CA TYR A 43 -0.71 -20.53 9.43
C TYR A 43 -1.73 -19.56 8.87
N ALA A 44 -1.44 -18.28 8.97
CA ALA A 44 -2.14 -17.22 8.26
C ALA A 44 -1.17 -16.49 7.36
N PHE A 45 -1.61 -16.21 6.14
CA PHE A 45 -1.01 -15.24 5.24
C PHE A 45 -1.89 -13.99 5.24
N ILE A 46 -1.28 -12.84 5.54
CA ILE A 46 -1.96 -11.56 5.69
C ILE A 46 -1.28 -10.57 4.75
N SER A 47 -2.05 -9.86 3.94
CA SER A 47 -1.55 -8.86 2.99
C SER A 47 -2.46 -7.64 2.92
N ASN A 48 -1.96 -6.56 2.32
CA ASN A 48 -2.80 -5.42 1.96
C ASN A 48 -3.76 -5.83 0.83
N SER A 49 -5.04 -5.48 0.96
CA SER A 49 -6.04 -5.70 -0.10
C SER A 49 -5.71 -4.94 -1.39
N ASP A 50 -5.01 -3.81 -1.29
CA ASP A 50 -4.54 -3.04 -2.44
C ASP A 50 -3.24 -3.59 -3.07
N ASN A 51 -2.58 -4.58 -2.46
CA ASN A 51 -1.40 -5.23 -3.03
C ASN A 51 -1.82 -6.43 -3.86
N LEU A 52 -1.92 -6.23 -5.17
CA LEU A 52 -2.41 -7.25 -6.11
C LEU A 52 -1.36 -8.32 -6.43
N GLY A 53 -0.10 -8.10 -6.03
CA GLY A 53 0.97 -9.11 -6.13
C GLY A 53 0.99 -10.10 -4.96
N ALA A 54 0.16 -9.88 -3.93
CA ALA A 54 0.16 -10.70 -2.73
C ALA A 54 -0.71 -11.96 -2.90
N THR A 55 -0.14 -13.03 -3.43
CA THR A 55 -0.80 -14.33 -3.57
C THR A 55 -0.19 -15.39 -2.66
N LEU A 56 -0.95 -16.43 -2.31
CA LEU A 56 -0.45 -17.51 -1.45
C LEU A 56 0.59 -18.34 -2.22
N ASP A 57 1.83 -18.37 -1.72
CA ASP A 57 2.93 -19.15 -2.33
C ASP A 57 3.38 -20.26 -1.38
N PHE A 58 3.21 -21.52 -1.79
CA PHE A 58 3.61 -22.67 -1.00
C PHE A 58 5.12 -22.80 -0.79
N LYS A 59 5.95 -22.22 -1.67
CA LYS A 59 7.40 -22.17 -1.45
C LYS A 59 7.73 -21.27 -0.27
N LEU A 60 7.09 -20.11 -0.18
CA LEU A 60 7.26 -19.20 0.96
C LEU A 60 6.72 -19.81 2.26
N LEU A 61 5.57 -20.50 2.20
CA LEU A 61 5.10 -21.27 3.34
C LEU A 61 6.12 -22.34 3.77
N ASN A 62 6.74 -23.03 2.81
CA ASN A 62 7.79 -24.01 3.10
C ASN A 62 9.03 -23.38 3.72
N GLU A 63 9.42 -22.17 3.32
CA GLU A 63 10.50 -21.43 3.99
C GLU A 63 10.18 -21.13 5.45
N LEU A 64 8.95 -20.69 5.76
CA LEU A 64 8.50 -20.50 7.14
C LEU A 64 8.51 -21.81 7.94
N LEU A 65 8.12 -22.92 7.32
CA LEU A 65 8.16 -24.25 7.94
C LEU A 65 9.60 -24.66 8.26
N ASN A 66 10.54 -24.46 7.33
CA ASN A 66 11.93 -24.85 7.49
C ASN A 66 12.68 -23.97 8.49
N SER A 67 12.35 -22.68 8.58
CA SER A 67 12.95 -21.78 9.56
C SER A 67 12.45 -22.03 10.98
N ASP A 68 11.34 -22.76 11.13
CA ASP A 68 10.56 -22.92 12.36
C ASP A 68 10.31 -21.57 13.07
N SER A 69 10.08 -20.51 12.30
CA SER A 69 9.80 -19.17 12.83
C SER A 69 8.31 -18.99 13.15
N SER A 70 7.99 -18.14 14.13
CA SER A 70 6.60 -17.78 14.43
C SER A 70 6.03 -16.75 13.45
N PHE A 71 6.89 -15.90 12.91
CA PHE A 71 6.52 -14.74 12.12
C PHE A 71 7.55 -14.55 11.00
N MET A 72 7.08 -14.41 9.77
CA MET A 72 7.91 -14.08 8.62
C MET A 72 7.33 -12.89 7.86
N MET A 73 8.17 -11.88 7.63
CA MET A 73 7.85 -10.72 6.80
C MET A 73 8.48 -10.86 5.42
N GLU A 74 7.68 -10.76 4.36
CA GLU A 74 8.23 -10.57 3.02
C GLU A 74 8.69 -9.11 2.86
N VAL A 75 9.94 -8.93 2.46
CA VAL A 75 10.53 -7.62 2.15
C VAL A 75 10.96 -7.57 0.69
N THR A 76 10.86 -6.40 0.06
CA THR A 76 11.40 -6.19 -1.30
C THR A 76 12.59 -5.24 -1.23
N ARG A 77 13.46 -5.27 -2.26
CA ARG A 77 14.44 -4.21 -2.46
C ARG A 77 13.72 -2.88 -2.59
N ARG A 78 14.23 -1.91 -1.83
CA ARG A 78 13.76 -0.54 -1.83
C ARG A 78 14.27 0.20 -3.07
N THR A 79 13.42 1.03 -3.61
CA THR A 79 13.63 1.88 -4.79
C THR A 79 13.30 3.33 -4.44
N ASP A 80 13.67 4.28 -5.29
CA ASP A 80 13.43 5.71 -5.02
C ASP A 80 11.94 6.10 -5.00
N VAL A 81 11.04 5.22 -5.48
CA VAL A 81 9.59 5.41 -5.38
C VAL A 81 9.02 5.01 -4.01
N ASP A 82 9.76 4.23 -3.22
CA ASP A 82 9.37 3.75 -1.89
C ASP A 82 9.61 4.81 -0.79
N LYS A 83 8.96 5.96 -0.95
CA LYS A 83 9.11 7.11 -0.06
C LYS A 83 8.19 7.07 1.16
N LYS A 84 7.05 6.38 1.04
CA LYS A 84 6.01 6.24 2.08
C LYS A 84 5.91 4.78 2.52
N GLY A 85 5.78 4.54 3.82
CA GLY A 85 5.74 3.21 4.45
C GLY A 85 6.93 2.98 5.37
N GLY A 86 7.25 1.71 5.64
CA GLY A 86 8.28 1.32 6.60
C GLY A 86 9.39 0.48 6.00
N HIS A 87 10.60 0.66 6.55
CA HIS A 87 11.76 -0.18 6.21
C HIS A 87 12.11 -1.09 7.38
N LEU A 88 12.74 -2.22 7.06
CA LEU A 88 13.29 -3.13 8.06
C LEU A 88 14.51 -2.49 8.74
N ALA A 89 14.67 -2.74 10.03
CA ALA A 89 15.89 -2.45 10.78
C ALA A 89 16.15 -3.54 11.84
N ARG A 90 17.26 -3.41 12.57
CA ARG A 90 17.55 -4.23 13.75
C ARG A 90 17.62 -3.35 14.98
N ASP A 91 17.05 -3.82 16.08
CA ASP A 91 17.22 -3.20 17.39
C ASP A 91 18.68 -3.39 17.83
N SER A 92 19.36 -2.30 18.18
CA SER A 92 20.75 -2.33 18.62
C SER A 92 20.96 -3.01 19.98
N ARG A 93 19.89 -3.16 20.78
CA ARG A 93 19.95 -3.71 22.15
C ARG A 93 19.89 -5.22 22.17
N ASN A 94 19.01 -5.83 21.36
CA ASN A 94 18.79 -7.28 21.35
C ASN A 94 19.05 -7.93 19.97
N GLY A 95 19.27 -7.14 18.91
CA GLY A 95 19.52 -7.65 17.56
C GLY A 95 18.28 -8.08 16.78
N ASN A 96 17.09 -8.07 17.41
CA ASN A 96 15.83 -8.48 16.80
C ASN A 96 15.44 -7.52 15.67
N PHE A 97 14.63 -8.02 14.75
CA PHE A 97 14.06 -7.19 13.71
C PHE A 97 13.05 -6.20 14.28
N LEU A 98 13.02 -5.00 13.71
CA LEU A 98 11.98 -4.01 13.94
C LEU A 98 11.55 -3.39 12.61
N LEU A 99 10.32 -2.92 12.58
CA LEU A 99 9.78 -2.12 11.48
C LEU A 99 9.82 -0.64 11.91
N ARG A 100 10.45 0.21 11.09
CA ARG A 100 10.42 1.66 11.29
C ARG A 100 9.58 2.30 10.20
N GLU A 101 8.40 2.77 10.58
CA GLU A 101 7.51 3.52 9.69
C GLU A 101 7.98 4.97 9.52
N VAL A 102 7.64 5.59 8.40
CA VAL A 102 7.96 7.01 8.14
C VAL A 102 7.41 7.94 9.23
N ALA A 103 6.24 7.63 9.78
CA ALA A 103 5.61 8.40 10.86
C ALA A 103 6.35 8.28 12.21
N GLN A 104 7.26 7.32 12.34
CA GLN A 104 8.13 7.13 13.51
C GLN A 104 9.52 7.74 13.30
N CYS A 105 9.80 8.30 12.12
CA CYS A 105 11.08 8.93 11.82
C CYS A 105 11.09 10.40 12.30
N PRO A 106 12.04 10.78 13.17
CA PRO A 106 12.30 12.19 13.46
C PRO A 106 12.65 12.97 12.18
N GLU A 107 12.36 14.27 12.16
CA GLU A 107 12.61 15.13 10.99
C GLU A 107 14.11 15.19 10.64
N GLU A 108 14.97 15.24 11.66
CA GLU A 108 16.42 15.27 11.51
C GLU A 108 16.98 14.00 10.84
N ASP A 109 16.30 12.87 11.01
CA ASP A 109 16.71 11.57 10.47
C ASP A 109 16.07 11.27 9.10
N PHE A 110 15.18 12.15 8.61
CA PHE A 110 14.36 11.87 7.43
C PHE A 110 15.20 11.59 6.18
N ASN A 111 16.29 12.32 5.97
CA ASN A 111 17.20 12.09 4.83
C ASN A 111 17.85 10.70 4.90
N GLU A 112 18.26 10.27 6.09
CA GLU A 112 18.81 8.93 6.31
C GLU A 112 17.73 7.87 6.16
N PHE A 113 16.51 8.13 6.63
CA PHE A 113 15.35 7.26 6.40
C PHE A 113 15.08 7.05 4.92
N GLN A 114 15.22 8.08 4.08
CA GLN A 114 15.03 7.98 2.63
C GLN A 114 16.23 7.35 1.89
N ASN A 115 17.36 7.10 2.57
CA ASN A 115 18.53 6.49 1.96
C ASN A 115 18.29 4.99 1.68
N VAL A 116 17.88 4.69 0.45
CA VAL A 116 17.59 3.33 -0.03
C VAL A 116 18.82 2.41 -0.04
N ASN A 117 20.03 2.96 -0.08
CA ASN A 117 21.28 2.17 -0.02
C ASN A 117 21.62 1.73 1.41
N LYS A 118 21.20 2.51 2.41
CA LYS A 118 21.35 2.18 3.83
C LYS A 118 20.20 1.29 4.31
N HIS A 119 18.96 1.73 4.08
CA HIS A 119 17.75 0.99 4.44
C HIS A 119 17.16 0.30 3.20
N ARG A 120 17.79 -0.82 2.84
CA ARG A 120 17.62 -1.52 1.54
C ARG A 120 16.36 -2.36 1.40
N TYR A 121 15.68 -2.65 2.51
CA TYR A 121 14.56 -3.58 2.56
C TYR A 121 13.30 -2.86 2.99
N PHE A 122 12.31 -2.89 2.11
CA PHE A 122 11.01 -2.26 2.29
C PHE A 122 9.97 -3.32 2.68
N ASN A 123 9.14 -3.02 3.68
CA ASN A 123 8.06 -3.91 4.12
C ASN A 123 6.97 -3.98 3.05
N THR A 124 6.66 -5.17 2.55
CA THR A 124 5.57 -5.36 1.58
C THR A 124 4.19 -5.41 2.25
N ASN A 125 4.17 -5.57 3.57
CA ASN A 125 3.00 -5.92 4.38
C ASN A 125 2.41 -7.30 4.04
N ASN A 126 3.12 -8.15 3.29
CA ASN A 126 2.83 -9.57 3.17
C ASN A 126 3.50 -10.31 4.34
N ILE A 127 2.70 -10.87 5.23
CA ILE A 127 3.14 -11.43 6.50
C ILE A 127 2.59 -12.84 6.66
N TRP A 128 3.45 -13.72 7.13
CA TRP A 128 3.11 -15.10 7.47
C TRP A 128 3.23 -15.30 8.98
N ILE A 129 2.20 -15.88 9.60
CA ILE A 129 2.14 -16.04 11.06
C ILE A 129 1.72 -17.45 11.42
N ARG A 130 2.41 -18.04 12.41
CA ARG A 130 1.98 -19.23 13.12
C ARG A 130 0.93 -18.89 14.16
N LEU A 131 -0.32 -19.27 13.90
CA LEU A 131 -1.47 -18.89 14.72
C LEU A 131 -1.43 -19.51 16.12
N ASP A 132 -0.91 -20.72 16.26
CA ASP A 132 -0.73 -21.39 17.56
C ASP A 132 0.29 -20.66 18.47
N ARG A 133 1.36 -20.15 17.86
CA ARG A 133 2.39 -19.35 18.53
C ARG A 133 1.91 -17.94 18.84
N LEU A 134 1.21 -17.29 17.90
CA LEU A 134 0.52 -16.02 18.14
C LEU A 134 -0.44 -16.15 19.34
N ARG A 135 -1.26 -17.19 19.37
CA ARG A 135 -2.20 -17.45 20.48
C ARG A 135 -1.47 -17.59 21.82
N SER A 136 -0.38 -18.36 21.85
CA SER A 136 0.43 -18.54 23.06
C SER A 136 1.06 -17.23 23.52
N LEU A 137 1.61 -16.45 22.58
CA LEU A 137 2.22 -15.14 22.85
C LEU A 137 1.19 -14.18 23.45
N MET A 138 0.02 -14.04 22.82
CA MET A 138 -1.09 -13.21 23.32
C MET A 138 -1.49 -13.60 24.75
N LYS A 139 -1.71 -14.89 25.02
CA LYS A 139 -2.11 -15.38 26.35
C LYS A 139 -1.04 -15.13 27.42
N SER A 140 0.23 -15.23 27.05
CA SER A 140 1.36 -14.96 27.97
C SER A 140 1.61 -13.46 28.23
N SER A 141 1.10 -12.59 27.36
CA SER A 141 1.32 -11.13 27.38
C SER A 141 0.07 -10.36 27.82
N ASP A 142 -0.72 -10.92 28.73
CA ASP A 142 -1.98 -10.33 29.24
C ASP A 142 -2.92 -9.88 28.10
N ASN A 143 -3.03 -10.72 27.06
CA ASN A 143 -3.87 -10.48 25.89
C ASN A 143 -3.50 -9.22 25.08
N ASN A 144 -2.25 -8.75 25.20
CA ASN A 144 -1.79 -7.55 24.52
C ASN A 144 -0.43 -7.77 23.82
N LEU A 145 -0.35 -7.42 22.54
CA LEU A 145 0.94 -7.30 21.85
C LEU A 145 1.46 -5.88 22.00
N ASN A 146 2.68 -5.76 22.52
CA ASN A 146 3.35 -4.48 22.67
C ASN A 146 3.84 -3.92 21.33
N LEU A 147 2.90 -3.44 20.51
CA LEU A 147 3.15 -2.79 19.25
C LEU A 147 3.49 -1.31 19.48
N PRO A 148 4.48 -0.76 18.75
CA PRO A 148 4.85 0.64 18.87
C PRO A 148 3.75 1.53 18.28
N LEU A 149 3.29 2.50 19.07
CA LEU A 149 2.27 3.45 18.64
C LEU A 149 2.80 4.36 17.52
N ILE A 150 1.89 4.71 16.61
CA ILE A 150 2.07 5.68 15.55
C ILE A 150 1.12 6.85 15.84
N ILE A 151 1.66 8.06 15.93
CA ILE A 151 0.88 9.27 16.20
C ILE A 151 0.71 10.03 14.88
N ASN A 152 -0.45 9.88 14.26
CA ASN A 152 -0.79 10.59 13.03
C ASN A 152 -1.50 11.91 13.35
N ARG A 153 -0.97 13.03 12.86
CA ARG A 153 -1.60 14.35 13.00
C ARG A 153 -2.43 14.65 11.76
N LYS A 154 -3.73 14.87 11.95
CA LYS A 154 -4.71 15.03 10.85
C LYS A 154 -5.67 16.19 11.13
N ASN A 155 -6.44 16.52 10.11
CA ASN A 155 -7.67 17.30 10.25
C ASN A 155 -8.80 16.35 10.62
N LEU A 156 -9.71 16.78 11.50
CA LEU A 156 -10.89 16.00 11.92
C LEU A 156 -11.71 15.58 10.69
N ASN A 157 -11.99 16.54 9.81
CA ASN A 157 -12.54 16.28 8.49
C ASN A 157 -11.38 16.25 7.48
N PRO A 158 -11.04 15.09 6.88
CA PRO A 158 -9.94 14.99 5.93
C PRO A 158 -10.12 15.85 4.67
N SER A 159 -11.36 16.16 4.30
CA SER A 159 -11.70 16.99 3.14
C SER A 159 -11.74 18.49 3.44
N ASP A 160 -11.73 18.89 4.71
CA ASP A 160 -11.72 20.28 5.13
C ASP A 160 -10.42 20.64 5.86
N SER A 161 -9.57 21.41 5.16
CA SER A 161 -8.30 21.90 5.68
C SER A 161 -8.41 22.83 6.90
N GLN A 162 -9.58 23.44 7.10
CA GLN A 162 -9.87 24.37 8.20
C GLN A 162 -10.46 23.66 9.43
N SER A 163 -10.83 22.39 9.30
CA SER A 163 -11.37 21.63 10.43
C SER A 163 -10.32 21.42 11.54
N SER A 164 -10.80 21.19 12.76
CA SER A 164 -9.97 21.04 13.96
C SER A 164 -8.88 19.99 13.77
N LYS A 165 -7.68 20.28 14.29
CA LYS A 165 -6.57 19.32 14.27
C LYS A 165 -6.81 18.23 15.32
N VAL A 166 -6.56 16.98 14.94
CA VAL A 166 -6.69 15.81 15.82
C VAL A 166 -5.44 14.94 15.72
N ILE A 167 -5.30 14.05 16.71
CA ILE A 167 -4.35 12.94 16.65
C ILE A 167 -5.12 11.63 16.43
N GLN A 168 -4.62 10.79 15.54
CA GLN A 168 -5.06 9.41 15.37
C GLN A 168 -3.94 8.53 15.91
N ILE A 169 -4.28 7.61 16.82
CA ILE A 169 -3.34 6.68 17.42
C ILE A 169 -3.50 5.36 16.68
N GLU A 170 -2.45 4.93 16.02
CA GLU A 170 -2.46 3.74 15.17
C GLU A 170 -1.32 2.78 15.54
N VAL A 171 -1.44 1.53 15.08
CA VAL A 171 -0.37 0.54 15.10
C VAL A 171 -0.23 -0.13 13.74
N ALA A 172 0.99 -0.53 13.40
CA ALA A 172 1.27 -1.25 12.16
C ALA A 172 1.40 -2.75 12.41
N MET A 173 0.70 -3.58 11.62
CA MET A 173 0.73 -5.03 11.79
C MET A 173 2.13 -5.63 11.61
N GLY A 174 2.94 -5.08 10.70
CA GLY A 174 4.31 -5.52 10.49
C GLY A 174 5.24 -5.26 11.69
N ALA A 175 4.86 -4.34 12.59
CA ALA A 175 5.65 -4.09 13.80
C ALA A 175 5.60 -5.27 14.78
N ALA A 176 4.66 -6.21 14.63
CA ALA A 176 4.63 -7.44 15.42
C ALA A 176 5.89 -8.30 15.25
N ILE A 177 6.69 -8.08 14.20
CA ILE A 177 7.98 -8.75 14.00
C ILE A 177 8.89 -8.64 15.24
N GLN A 178 8.81 -7.53 15.98
CA GLN A 178 9.61 -7.28 17.18
C GLN A 178 9.10 -8.03 18.42
N CYS A 179 7.85 -8.53 18.38
CA CYS A 179 7.20 -9.23 19.48
C CYS A 179 7.51 -10.73 19.50
N PHE A 180 8.07 -11.28 18.40
CA PHE A 180 8.49 -12.67 18.29
C PHE A 180 10.01 -12.77 18.35
N GLU A 181 10.55 -13.54 19.30
CA GLU A 181 12.00 -13.79 19.42
C GLU A 181 12.54 -14.58 18.22
N ASP A 182 11.71 -15.42 17.60
CA ASP A 182 12.03 -16.31 16.49
C ASP A 182 11.49 -15.79 15.15
N SER A 183 11.39 -14.46 14.98
CA SER A 183 10.97 -13.86 13.71
C SER A 183 12.04 -13.95 12.62
N THR A 184 11.59 -14.01 11.37
CA THR A 184 12.45 -14.02 10.19
C THR A 184 11.95 -13.08 9.10
N VAL A 185 12.78 -12.84 8.11
CA VAL A 185 12.47 -12.01 6.94
C VAL A 185 12.92 -12.74 5.68
N ILE A 186 12.16 -12.57 4.60
CA ILE A 186 12.51 -13.14 3.30
C ILE A 186 12.45 -12.06 2.23
N GLU A 187 13.51 -11.95 1.44
CA GLU A 187 13.52 -11.06 0.27
C GLU A 187 12.71 -11.71 -0.85
N VAL A 188 11.69 -11.00 -1.34
CA VAL A 188 10.81 -11.44 -2.43
C VAL A 188 11.00 -10.56 -3.66
N PRO A 189 10.72 -11.08 -4.87
CA PRO A 189 10.71 -10.26 -6.07
C PRO A 189 9.65 -9.16 -5.97
N ARG A 190 9.93 -8.02 -6.61
CA ARG A 190 9.06 -6.84 -6.60
C ARG A 190 7.65 -7.13 -7.12
N SER A 191 7.47 -8.15 -7.96
CA SER A 191 6.17 -8.60 -8.45
C SER A 191 5.19 -8.99 -7.34
N ARG A 192 5.67 -9.35 -6.14
CA ARG A 192 4.82 -9.64 -4.96
C ARG A 192 4.38 -8.38 -4.20
N PHE A 193 4.82 -7.22 -4.65
CA PHE A 193 4.50 -5.91 -4.09
C PHE A 193 4.10 -4.94 -5.21
N SER A 194 2.82 -5.04 -5.59
CA SER A 194 2.16 -4.21 -6.60
C SER A 194 0.96 -3.48 -5.96
N PRO A 195 1.22 -2.49 -5.07
CA PRO A 195 0.16 -1.73 -4.41
C PRO A 195 -0.50 -0.74 -5.37
N VAL A 196 -1.79 -0.47 -5.16
CA VAL A 196 -2.53 0.62 -5.82
C VAL A 196 -2.79 1.71 -4.80
N LYS A 197 -2.03 2.81 -4.86
CA LYS A 197 -2.10 3.90 -3.88
C LYS A 197 -2.62 5.22 -4.45
N SER A 198 -2.68 5.35 -5.77
CA SER A 198 -3.15 6.56 -6.42
C SER A 198 -4.00 6.28 -7.67
N CYS A 199 -4.61 7.34 -8.22
CA CYS A 199 -5.38 7.23 -9.45
C CYS A 199 -4.50 6.95 -10.67
N GLU A 200 -3.21 7.33 -10.63
CA GLU A 200 -2.20 6.95 -11.63
C GLU A 200 -2.01 5.44 -11.67
N ASP A 201 -1.82 4.82 -10.48
CA ASP A 201 -1.71 3.36 -10.37
C ASP A 201 -2.99 2.70 -10.91
N LEU A 202 -4.15 3.25 -10.57
CA LEU A 202 -5.44 2.72 -11.01
C LEU A 202 -5.65 2.85 -12.53
N LEU A 203 -5.23 3.96 -13.14
CA LEU A 203 -5.29 4.15 -14.60
C LEU A 203 -4.43 3.12 -15.32
N ALA A 204 -3.19 2.93 -14.84
CA ALA A 204 -2.28 1.93 -15.38
C ALA A 204 -2.89 0.52 -15.23
N LEU A 205 -3.34 0.15 -14.03
CA LEU A 205 -3.87 -1.16 -13.71
C LEU A 205 -5.13 -1.53 -14.50
N ARG A 206 -6.07 -0.58 -14.65
CA ARG A 206 -7.31 -0.83 -15.40
C ARG A 206 -7.09 -0.89 -16.91
N SER A 207 -5.96 -0.39 -17.40
CA SER A 207 -5.63 -0.42 -18.83
C SER A 207 -5.24 -1.81 -19.30
N ASP A 208 -5.11 -1.96 -20.62
CA ASP A 208 -4.60 -3.17 -21.26
C ASP A 208 -3.08 -3.38 -21.11
N ALA A 209 -2.40 -2.58 -20.29
CA ALA A 209 -1.02 -2.84 -19.87
C ALA A 209 -0.92 -3.99 -18.87
N TYR A 210 -2.01 -4.28 -18.15
CA TYR A 210 -2.14 -5.40 -17.22
C TYR A 210 -3.19 -6.40 -17.71
N GLN A 211 -3.06 -7.63 -17.26
CA GLN A 211 -3.96 -8.74 -17.56
C GLN A 211 -4.22 -9.56 -16.30
N VAL A 212 -5.37 -10.23 -16.26
CA VAL A 212 -5.68 -11.23 -15.24
C VAL A 212 -5.23 -12.59 -15.75
N SER A 213 -4.41 -13.30 -14.98
CA SER A 213 -3.97 -14.67 -15.29
C SER A 213 -5.08 -15.69 -15.03
N ASP A 214 -4.86 -16.95 -15.45
CA ASP A 214 -5.78 -18.05 -15.16
C ASP A 214 -5.94 -18.33 -13.65
N ASP A 215 -4.93 -17.97 -12.86
CA ASP A 215 -4.92 -18.05 -11.39
C ASP A 215 -5.52 -16.79 -10.72
N PHE A 216 -6.19 -15.92 -11.50
CA PHE A 216 -6.79 -14.66 -11.07
C PHE A 216 -5.79 -13.62 -10.53
N GLU A 217 -4.50 -13.75 -10.89
CA GLU A 217 -3.48 -12.77 -10.52
C GLU A 217 -3.44 -11.63 -11.52
N ILE A 218 -3.24 -10.40 -11.05
CA ILE A 218 -3.04 -9.25 -11.94
C ILE A 218 -1.56 -9.12 -12.27
N GLN A 219 -1.23 -9.27 -13.55
CA GLN A 219 0.14 -9.30 -14.05
C GLN A 219 0.31 -8.28 -15.17
N LEU A 220 1.51 -7.68 -15.25
CA LEU A 220 1.87 -6.85 -16.39
C LEU A 220 1.96 -7.71 -17.65
N CYS A 221 1.42 -7.22 -18.77
CA CYS A 221 1.51 -7.96 -20.04
C CYS A 221 2.96 -8.26 -20.42
N GLU A 222 3.23 -9.48 -20.90
CA GLU A 222 4.58 -9.94 -21.28
C GLU A 222 5.26 -8.99 -22.30
N SER A 223 4.48 -8.40 -23.22
CA SER A 223 4.97 -7.44 -24.22
C SER A 223 5.62 -6.19 -23.62
N ARG A 224 5.43 -5.93 -22.32
CA ARG A 224 6.02 -4.81 -21.59
C ARG A 224 7.40 -5.12 -21.01
N GLY A 225 7.85 -6.37 -21.04
CA GLY A 225 9.17 -6.77 -20.55
C GLY A 225 9.41 -6.45 -19.07
N GLY A 226 8.35 -6.49 -18.24
CA GLY A 226 8.44 -6.19 -16.81
C GLY A 226 8.46 -4.69 -16.44
N ILE A 227 8.31 -3.79 -17.41
CA ILE A 227 8.33 -2.33 -17.17
C ILE A 227 6.91 -1.76 -17.30
N PRO A 228 6.26 -1.35 -16.19
CA PRO A 228 4.94 -0.73 -16.23
C PRO A 228 4.96 0.63 -16.94
N PRO A 229 3.82 1.11 -17.48
CA PRO A 229 3.73 2.47 -18.01
C PRO A 229 3.89 3.49 -16.88
N GLU A 230 4.70 4.53 -17.10
CA GLU A 230 4.79 5.65 -16.18
C GLU A 230 3.59 6.59 -16.39
N VAL A 231 2.74 6.74 -15.39
CA VAL A 231 1.55 7.59 -15.46
C VAL A 231 1.71 8.77 -14.52
N GLY A 232 1.58 9.98 -15.06
CA GLY A 232 1.53 11.21 -14.29
C GLY A 232 0.24 11.97 -14.60
N LEU A 233 -0.56 12.23 -13.57
CA LEU A 233 -1.81 12.98 -13.66
C LEU A 233 -1.71 14.22 -12.78
N SER A 234 -2.38 15.30 -13.18
CA SER A 234 -2.44 16.52 -12.35
C SER A 234 -3.18 16.26 -11.03
N ASP A 235 -2.47 16.41 -9.91
CA ASP A 235 -3.01 16.28 -8.55
C ASP A 235 -4.24 17.20 -8.31
N GLU A 236 -4.31 18.36 -8.98
CA GLU A 236 -5.42 19.30 -8.85
C GLU A 236 -6.75 18.70 -9.36
N ILE A 237 -6.68 17.80 -10.34
CA ILE A 237 -7.86 17.24 -11.02
C ILE A 237 -8.08 15.78 -10.64
N TYR A 238 -7.04 14.94 -10.69
CA TYR A 238 -7.20 13.49 -10.69
C TYR A 238 -6.97 12.82 -9.34
N LYS A 239 -6.55 13.58 -8.32
CA LYS A 239 -6.25 13.02 -6.98
C LYS A 239 -7.46 12.39 -6.30
N ASN A 240 -8.66 12.92 -6.55
CA ASN A 240 -9.89 12.36 -6.01
C ASN A 240 -10.45 11.31 -6.96
N TYR A 241 -10.82 10.14 -6.42
CA TYR A 241 -11.39 9.03 -7.18
C TYR A 241 -12.65 9.43 -7.98
N ILE A 242 -13.55 10.23 -7.41
CA ILE A 242 -14.79 10.63 -8.07
C ILE A 242 -14.48 11.43 -9.34
N THR A 243 -13.61 12.45 -9.22
CA THR A 243 -13.20 13.26 -10.37
C THR A 243 -12.40 12.44 -11.38
N PHE A 244 -11.56 11.51 -10.92
CA PHE A 244 -10.88 10.56 -11.81
C PHE A 244 -11.88 9.77 -12.68
N GLU A 245 -12.92 9.18 -12.08
CA GLU A 245 -13.95 8.45 -12.82
C GLU A 245 -14.70 9.34 -13.83
N GLU A 246 -15.01 10.58 -13.45
CA GLU A 246 -15.65 11.56 -14.34
C GLU A 246 -14.78 11.91 -15.55
N MET A 247 -13.46 11.94 -15.37
CA MET A 247 -12.48 12.20 -16.43
C MET A 247 -12.15 10.95 -17.25
N THR A 248 -12.47 9.75 -16.78
CA THR A 248 -12.30 8.48 -17.51
C THR A 248 -13.63 7.73 -17.72
N PRO A 249 -14.67 8.37 -18.27
CA PRO A 249 -16.03 7.82 -18.30
C PRO A 249 -16.19 6.58 -19.19
N TYR A 250 -15.22 6.34 -20.08
CA TYR A 250 -15.20 5.20 -21.00
C TYR A 250 -14.15 4.17 -20.62
N GLY A 251 -13.63 4.25 -19.39
CA GLY A 251 -12.48 3.48 -18.94
C GLY A 251 -11.15 4.12 -19.36
N PRO A 252 -10.03 3.45 -19.05
CA PRO A 252 -8.70 3.94 -19.35
C PRO A 252 -8.39 3.84 -20.85
N PRO A 253 -7.48 4.69 -21.37
CA PRO A 253 -6.90 4.48 -22.70
C PRO A 253 -6.09 3.17 -22.73
N SER A 254 -5.85 2.65 -23.93
CA SER A 254 -4.86 1.58 -24.11
C SER A 254 -3.46 2.12 -23.81
N LEU A 255 -2.79 1.51 -22.83
CA LEU A 255 -1.43 1.82 -22.39
C LEU A 255 -0.45 0.67 -22.67
N LYS A 256 -0.89 -0.43 -23.28
CA LYS A 256 -0.06 -1.60 -23.59
C LYS A 256 1.25 -1.29 -24.33
N LYS A 257 1.30 -0.22 -25.13
CA LYS A 257 2.50 0.26 -25.82
C LYS A 257 2.98 1.65 -25.37
N CYS A 258 2.33 2.24 -24.37
CA CYS A 258 2.70 3.54 -23.81
C CYS A 258 3.90 3.38 -22.89
N LYS A 259 4.97 4.14 -23.11
CA LYS A 259 6.13 4.19 -22.21
C LYS A 259 5.79 5.07 -21.01
N SER A 260 5.34 6.29 -21.28
CA SER A 260 4.91 7.22 -20.26
C SER A 260 3.80 8.14 -20.78
N ILE A 261 2.94 8.59 -19.88
CA ILE A 261 1.90 9.58 -20.14
C ILE A 261 1.89 10.64 -19.02
N GLN A 262 1.95 11.91 -19.40
CA GLN A 262 1.79 13.04 -18.50
C GLN A 262 0.55 13.84 -18.91
N VAL A 263 -0.38 14.06 -17.98
CA VAL A 263 -1.62 14.82 -18.22
C VAL A 263 -1.69 16.02 -17.28
N GLU A 264 -1.65 17.20 -17.88
CA GLU A 264 -1.68 18.50 -17.19
C GLU A 264 -2.99 19.23 -17.49
N GLY A 265 -3.64 19.72 -16.44
CA GLY A 265 -4.94 20.40 -16.53
C GLY A 265 -6.15 19.46 -16.66
N PRO A 266 -7.36 20.02 -16.79
CA PRO A 266 -8.60 19.25 -16.79
C PRO A 266 -8.85 18.59 -18.16
N VAL A 267 -8.45 17.32 -18.32
CA VAL A 267 -8.63 16.53 -19.54
C VAL A 267 -9.56 15.36 -19.32
N LYS A 268 -10.59 15.25 -20.17
CA LYS A 268 -11.49 14.10 -20.20
C LYS A 268 -11.08 13.13 -21.31
N PHE A 269 -10.91 11.86 -20.97
CA PHE A 269 -10.59 10.83 -21.95
C PHE A 269 -11.84 10.44 -22.75
N GLY A 270 -11.76 10.61 -24.06
CA GLY A 270 -12.74 10.09 -25.02
C GLY A 270 -12.68 8.58 -25.18
N LYS A 271 -13.48 8.05 -26.11
CA LYS A 271 -13.57 6.61 -26.42
C LYS A 271 -12.38 6.14 -27.24
N GLU A 272 -12.03 4.87 -27.13
CA GLU A 272 -11.13 4.17 -28.07
C GLU A 272 -9.77 4.88 -28.29
N ILE A 273 -9.16 5.35 -27.20
CA ILE A 273 -7.85 6.00 -27.21
C ILE A 273 -6.75 4.96 -27.04
N SER A 274 -5.69 5.07 -27.83
CA SER A 274 -4.48 4.27 -27.65
C SER A 274 -3.21 5.11 -27.67
N PHE A 275 -2.36 4.88 -26.69
CA PHE A 275 -1.10 5.59 -26.50
C PHE A 275 0.09 4.67 -26.76
N GLN A 276 1.07 5.18 -27.52
CA GLN A 276 2.31 4.47 -27.83
C GLN A 276 3.52 5.40 -27.65
N GLY A 277 4.56 4.92 -26.97
CA GLY A 277 5.74 5.75 -26.66
C GLY A 277 5.47 6.77 -25.55
N THR A 278 6.09 7.93 -25.64
CA THR A 278 5.97 9.01 -24.66
C THR A 278 4.85 9.97 -25.05
N ILE A 279 3.90 10.22 -24.16
CA ILE A 279 2.75 11.11 -24.41
C ILE A 279 2.72 12.23 -23.39
N THR A 280 2.48 13.45 -23.85
CA THR A 280 2.15 14.59 -22.99
C THR A 280 0.84 15.19 -23.48
N ILE A 281 -0.06 15.49 -22.55
CA ILE A 281 -1.33 16.16 -22.83
C ILE A 281 -1.41 17.37 -21.90
N THR A 282 -1.55 18.55 -22.47
CA THR A 282 -1.66 19.80 -21.72
C THR A 282 -2.95 20.52 -22.09
N ASN A 283 -3.73 20.88 -21.07
CA ASN A 283 -4.85 21.81 -21.18
C ASN A 283 -4.64 22.97 -20.20
N ASP A 284 -4.16 24.12 -20.71
CA ASP A 284 -3.91 25.31 -19.89
C ASP A 284 -5.20 26.07 -19.50
N SER A 285 -6.36 25.64 -20.01
CA SER A 285 -7.64 26.28 -19.69
C SER A 285 -8.26 25.70 -18.42
N LYS A 286 -9.12 26.50 -17.76
CA LYS A 286 -9.93 26.03 -16.62
C LYS A 286 -11.11 25.13 -17.02
N LEU A 287 -11.39 25.02 -18.31
CA LEU A 287 -12.52 24.24 -18.82
C LEU A 287 -12.05 22.83 -19.15
N VAL A 288 -12.89 21.84 -18.82
CA VAL A 288 -12.64 20.45 -19.21
C VAL A 288 -12.62 20.35 -20.73
N LYS A 289 -11.53 19.79 -21.28
CA LYS A 289 -11.42 19.47 -22.71
C LYS A 289 -11.34 17.97 -22.90
N GLU A 290 -12.10 17.47 -23.87
CA GLU A 290 -12.11 16.04 -24.20
C GLU A 290 -11.07 15.75 -25.28
N ILE A 291 -10.20 14.77 -25.03
CA ILE A 291 -9.32 14.23 -26.05
C ILE A 291 -10.13 13.28 -26.96
N SER A 292 -10.04 13.48 -28.27
CA SER A 292 -10.75 12.69 -29.27
C SER A 292 -10.30 11.22 -29.30
N SER A 293 -11.14 10.36 -29.84
CA SER A 293 -10.74 8.98 -30.15
C SER A 293 -9.56 8.95 -31.12
N GLY A 294 -8.69 7.95 -30.98
CA GLY A 294 -7.58 7.78 -31.89
C GLY A 294 -6.35 7.11 -31.32
N LYS A 295 -5.37 6.95 -32.20
CA LYS A 295 -4.04 6.43 -31.88
C LYS A 295 -3.05 7.58 -31.86
N TYR A 296 -2.35 7.74 -30.74
CA TYR A 296 -1.33 8.76 -30.53
C TYR A 296 0.02 8.09 -30.29
N ILE A 297 1.05 8.52 -31.03
CA ILE A 297 2.39 7.91 -31.02
C ILE A 297 3.42 9.01 -30.85
N GLU A 298 4.23 8.95 -29.79
CA GLU A 298 5.28 9.95 -29.49
C GLU A 298 4.79 11.40 -29.65
N ASN A 299 3.70 11.73 -28.95
CA ASN A 299 2.89 12.91 -29.26
C ASN A 299 2.82 13.87 -28.08
N ASN A 300 2.92 15.17 -28.37
CA ASN A 300 2.63 16.23 -27.42
C ASN A 300 1.34 16.94 -27.85
N ILE A 301 0.29 16.82 -27.05
CA ILE A 301 -1.09 17.21 -27.37
C ILE A 301 -1.42 18.44 -26.54
N VAL A 302 -1.72 19.56 -27.20
CA VAL A 302 -2.22 20.77 -26.55
C VAL A 302 -3.70 20.89 -26.90
N LEU A 303 -4.56 20.87 -25.88
CA LEU A 303 -6.01 20.96 -26.02
C LEU A 303 -6.49 22.40 -25.86
#